data_AF-M4YN51-F1
#
_entry.id   AF-M4YN51-F1
#
_cell.length_a   1.000
_cell.length_b   1.000
_cell.length_c   1.000
_cell.angle_alpha   90.00
_cell.angle_beta   90.00
_cell.angle_gamma   90.00
#
_symmetry.space_group_name_H-M   'P 1'
#
loop_
_entity.id
_entity.type
_entity.pdbx_description
1 polymer ?
#
loop_
_entity_poly.entity_id
_entity_poly.type
_entity_poly.pdbx_seq_one_letter_code
_entity_poly.pdbx_strand_id
1 'polypeptide(L)' 'MILIDIKSTTLTLGEVLGRIEQYKQDPALSNYEIFLDGDRYAIVARPKVSR' A
#
# COMPACT_ATOMS: atom_id res chain seq x y z
N MET A 1 4.24 -2.84 -7.24
CA MET A 1 4.38 -4.01 -6.36
C MET A 1 3.16 -4.13 -5.47
N ILE A 2 2.78 -5.35 -5.08
CA ILE A 2 1.74 -5.57 -4.06
C ILE A 2 2.44 -5.61 -2.71
N LEU A 3 1.97 -4.79 -1.76
CA LEU A 3 2.47 -4.75 -0.38
C LEU A 3 1.63 -5.64 0.54
N ILE A 4 0.30 -5.60 0.36
CA ILE A 4 -0.65 -6.40 1.14
C ILE A 4 -1.74 -6.89 0.20
N ASP A 5 -2.03 -8.19 0.22
CA ASP A 5 -3.25 -8.74 -0.34
C ASP A 5 -4.32 -8.77 0.77
N ILE A 6 -5.42 -8.03 0.58
CA ILE A 6 -6.47 -7.91 1.59
C ILE A 6 -7.28 -9.22 1.70
N LYS A 7 -7.31 -10.05 0.66
CA LYS A 7 -8.02 -11.35 0.69
C LYS A 7 -7.24 -12.43 1.44
N SER A 8 -5.91 -12.32 1.47
CA SER A 8 -5.04 -13.31 2.14
C SER A 8 -4.50 -12.86 3.50
N THR A 9 -4.85 -11.66 3.96
CA THR A 9 -4.44 -11.15 5.27
C THR A 9 -5.51 -11.37 6.33
N THR A 10 -5.08 -11.48 7.59
CA THR A 10 -5.98 -11.48 8.75
C THR A 10 -6.22 -10.07 9.30
N LEU A 11 -5.60 -9.06 8.69
CA LEU A 11 -5.73 -7.66 9.10
C LEU A 11 -7.13 -7.13 8.78
N THR A 12 -7.67 -6.36 9.72
CA THR A 12 -8.90 -5.60 9.50
C THR A 12 -8.66 -4.44 8.53
N LEU A 13 -9.74 -3.91 7.94
CA LEU A 13 -9.64 -2.75 7.05
C LEU A 13 -8.96 -1.54 7.73
N GLY A 14 -9.23 -1.32 9.02
CA GLY A 14 -8.61 -0.24 9.79
C GLY A 14 -7.10 -0.41 9.95
N GLU A 15 -6.64 -1.64 10.22
CA GLU A 15 -5.20 -1.94 10.30
C GLU A 15 -4.51 -1.82 8.96
N VAL A 16 -5.18 -2.23 7.88
CA VAL A 16 -4.68 -2.08 6.51
C VAL A 16 -4.48 -0.60 6.17
N LEU A 17 -5.47 0.25 6.48
CA LEU A 17 -5.36 1.71 6.28
C LEU A 17 -4.24 2.32 7.12
N GLY A 18 -4.09 1.89 8.38
CA GLY A 18 -2.96 2.30 9.22
C GLY A 18 -1.60 1.90 8.62
N ARG A 19 -1.52 0.73 7.99
CA ARG A 19 -0.30 0.27 7.31
C ARG A 19 0.05 1.13 6.09
N ILE A 20 -0.96 1.59 5.33
CA ILE A 20 -0.72 2.53 4.21
C ILE A 20 0.00 3.77 4.70
N GLU A 21 -0.47 4.39 5.79
CA GLU A 21 0.15 5.59 6.34
C GLU A 21 1.57 5.33 6.84
N GLN A 22 1.82 4.17 7.46
CA GLN A 22 3.18 3.75 7.81
C GLN A 22 4.08 3.60 6.58
N TYR A 23 3.61 2.95 5.51
CA TYR A 23 4.41 2.77 4.29
C TYR A 23 4.69 4.09 3.57
N LYS A 24 3.80 5.07 3.64
CA LYS A 24 4.05 6.41 3.10
C LYS A 24 5.17 7.15 3.84
N GLN A 25 5.40 6.83 5.11
CA GLN A 25 6.48 7.40 5.91
C GLN A 25 7.78 6.61 5.80
N ASP A 26 7.76 5.43 5.18
CA ASP A 26 8.95 4.59 5.02
C ASP A 26 9.91 5.21 3.98
N PRO A 27 11.15 5.55 4.36
CA PRO A 27 12.13 6.13 3.45
C PRO A 27 12.48 5.19 2.28
N ALA A 28 12.39 3.87 2.44
CA ALA A 28 12.62 2.92 1.35
C ALA A 28 11.52 2.98 0.27
N LEU A 29 10.32 3.44 0.65
CA LEU A 29 9.18 3.60 -0.25
C LEU A 29 8.93 5.06 -0.64
N SER A 30 9.84 5.98 -0.29
CA SER A 30 9.77 7.42 -0.62
C SER A 30 9.50 7.69 -2.12
N ASN A 31 10.09 6.88 -3.00
CA ASN A 31 9.94 6.99 -4.46
C ASN A 31 8.69 6.28 -5.00
N TYR A 32 7.82 5.79 -4.12
CA TYR A 32 6.60 5.07 -4.48
C TYR A 32 5.36 5.82 -3.97
N GLU A 33 4.29 5.70 -4.73
CA GLU A 33 2.94 6.08 -4.36
C GLU A 33 2.24 4.84 -3.81
N ILE A 34 1.77 4.93 -2.56
CA ILE A 34 1.11 3.84 -1.84
C ILE A 34 -0.40 4.12 -1.84
N PHE A 35 -1.19 3.17 -2.34
CA PHE A 35 -2.64 3.28 -2.36
C PHE A 35 -3.33 1.91 -2.28
N LEU A 36 -4.62 1.94 -2.00
CA LEU A 36 -5.49 0.76 -2.03
C LEU A 36 -6.07 0.61 -3.44
N ASP A 37 -5.78 -0.53 -4.07
CA ASP A 37 -6.36 -0.96 -5.33
C ASP A 37 -7.65 -1.74 -5.02
N GLY A 38 -8.79 -1.11 -5.33
CA GLY A 38 -10.12 -1.66 -5.03
C GLY A 38 -10.51 -2.83 -5.93
N ASP A 39 -10.00 -2.88 -7.16
CA ASP A 39 -10.24 -3.99 -8.08
C ASP A 39 -9.51 -5.25 -7.63
N ARG A 40 -8.27 -5.08 -7.17
CA ARG A 40 -7.43 -6.19 -6.69
C ARG A 40 -7.63 -6.51 -5.23
N TYR A 41 -8.33 -5.67 -4.47
CA TYR A 41 -8.41 -5.74 -3.01
C TYR A 41 -7.01 -5.85 -2.40
N ALA A 42 -6.12 -4.91 -2.73
CA ALA A 42 -4.72 -4.97 -2.31
C ALA A 42 -4.14 -3.57 -2.04
N ILE A 43 -3.17 -3.48 -1.14
CA ILE A 43 -2.31 -2.30 -1.03
C ILE A 43 -1.16 -2.44 -2.01
N VAL A 44 -0.95 -1.43 -2.82
CA VAL A 44 0.05 -1.43 -3.87
C VAL A 44 0.98 -0.23 -3.74
N ALA A 45 2.26 -0.46 -4.04
CA ALA A 45 3.25 0.59 -4.24
C ALA A 45 3.55 0.72 -5.74
N ARG A 46 3.35 1.90 -6.30
CA ARG A 46 3.70 2.22 -7.69
C ARG A 46 4.84 3.23 -7.71
N PRO A 47 5.89 3.06 -8.53
CA PRO A 47 6.91 4.09 -8.66
C PRO A 47 6.27 5.43 -9.01
N LYS A 48 6.65 6.50 -8.31
CA LYS A 48 6.31 7.87 -8.70
C LYS A 48 6.96 8.11 -10.05
N VAL A 49 6.17 8.30 -11.09
CA VAL A 49 6.70 8.65 -12.40
C VAL A 49 7.17 10.10 -12.29
N SER A 50 8.49 10.32 -12.15
CA SER A 50 9.06 11.64 -12.34
C SER A 50 8.76 12.05 -13.78
N ARG A 51 7.81 12.96 -13.95
CA ARG A 51 7.61 13.69 -15.20
C ARG A 51 8.77 14.66 -15.43
#